data_AF-A0A847IR05-F1
#
_entry.id   AF-A0A847IR05-F1
#
_cell.length_a   1.000
_cell.length_b   1.000
_cell.length_c   1.000
_cell.angle_alpha   90.00
_cell.angle_beta   90.00
_cell.angle_gamma   90.00
#
_symmetry.space_group_name_H-M   'P 1'
#
loop_
_entity.id
_entity.type
_entity.pdbx_description
1 polymer ?
#
loop_
_entity_poly.entity_id
_entity_poly.type
_entity_poly.pdbx_seq_one_letter_code
_entity_poly.pdbx_strand_id
1 'polypeptide(L)'
;RLYDHFFYKRHNEFWYHQAMKKLPPLISATNMLCCAEDLGMIPDCVPPLMKELAMLSLEVQRMPKDKYRDFGDPASYPFLCVCTTGSHDTSTLRGWWEEDRNITNRFFNTVLGMPGEAPVYCEPWICMQVIRDHLRCPAMLCILPWQDWMSVSGKLRRENPHDERINVPAIVPHYWRYRMHMTLEELLGERDFNNDLKNLILDSGR
;
A
#
# COMPACT_ATOMS: atom_id res chain seq x y z
N ARG A 1 -12.50 -11.03 24.83
CA ARG A 1 -11.87 -11.68 26.02
C ARG A 1 -11.17 -13.00 25.69
N LEU A 2 -11.85 -14.07 25.24
CA LEU A 2 -11.15 -15.33 24.89
C LEU A 2 -10.23 -15.16 23.68
N TYR A 3 -10.71 -14.49 22.63
CA TYR A 3 -9.91 -14.21 21.43
C TYR A 3 -8.66 -13.39 21.77
N ASP A 4 -8.77 -12.33 22.58
CA ASP A 4 -7.62 -11.51 22.98
C ASP A 4 -6.55 -12.34 23.70
N HIS A 5 -6.99 -13.25 24.58
CA HIS A 5 -6.07 -14.12 25.31
C HIS A 5 -5.38 -15.13 24.40
N PHE A 6 -6.11 -15.65 23.40
CA PHE A 6 -5.56 -16.60 22.45
C PHE A 6 -4.57 -15.93 21.50
N PHE A 7 -4.96 -14.83 20.86
CA PHE A 7 -4.20 -14.19 19.77
C PHE A 7 -3.15 -13.17 20.22
N TYR A 8 -3.33 -12.52 21.37
CA TYR A 8 -2.46 -11.41 21.76
C TYR A 8 -1.78 -11.58 23.12
N LYS A 9 -1.96 -12.71 23.80
CA LYS A 9 -1.35 -12.93 25.14
C LYS A 9 -0.65 -14.27 25.28
N ARG A 10 -1.42 -15.37 25.25
CA ARG A 10 -0.93 -16.68 25.72
C ARG A 10 0.06 -17.36 24.78
N HIS A 11 -0.09 -17.16 23.47
CA HIS A 11 0.69 -17.91 22.48
C HIS A 11 1.85 -17.12 21.88
N ASN A 12 2.06 -15.86 22.25
CA ASN A 12 3.12 -15.02 21.68
C ASN A 12 4.51 -15.68 21.77
N GLU A 13 4.91 -16.16 22.96
CA GLU A 13 6.20 -16.85 23.12
C GLU A 13 6.26 -18.15 22.32
N PHE A 14 5.20 -18.95 22.37
CA PHE A 14 5.12 -20.22 21.64
C PHE A 14 5.26 -20.00 20.13
N TRP A 15 4.50 -19.06 19.56
CA TRP A 15 4.54 -18.74 18.13
C TRP A 15 5.88 -18.16 17.71
N TYR A 16 6.45 -17.26 18.51
CA TYR A 16 7.80 -16.75 18.29
C TYR A 16 8.81 -17.89 18.17
N HIS A 17 8.85 -18.81 19.15
CA HIS A 17 9.79 -19.92 19.13
C HIS A 17 9.54 -20.91 17.98
N GLN A 18 8.29 -21.13 17.58
CA GLN A 18 7.99 -21.96 16.42
C GLN A 18 8.42 -21.32 15.10
N ALA A 19 8.25 -20.00 14.99
CA ALA A 19 8.68 -19.23 13.83
C ALA A 19 10.22 -19.19 13.71
N MET A 20 10.94 -18.96 14.82
CA MET A 20 12.40 -18.95 14.85
C MET A 20 13.05 -20.31 14.53
N LYS A 21 12.32 -21.43 14.66
CA LYS A 21 12.81 -22.73 14.17
C LYS A 21 12.77 -22.86 12.65
N LYS A 22 11.93 -22.08 11.97
CA LYS A 22 11.56 -22.28 10.55
C LYS A 22 12.02 -21.15 9.63
N LEU A 23 11.88 -19.91 10.07
CA LEU A 23 12.14 -18.74 9.23
C LEU A 23 13.63 -18.51 8.97
N PRO A 24 14.56 -18.63 9.94
CA PRO A 24 15.99 -18.47 9.66
C PRO A 24 16.53 -19.41 8.56
N PRO A 25 16.29 -20.74 8.59
CA PRO A 25 16.76 -21.61 7.51
C PRO A 25 16.05 -21.31 6.18
N LEU A 26 14.79 -20.87 6.18
CA LEU A 26 14.07 -20.51 4.95
C LEU A 26 14.64 -19.23 4.31
N ILE A 27 14.85 -18.19 5.11
CA ILE A 27 15.37 -16.90 4.63
C ILE A 27 16.82 -17.05 4.16
N SER A 28 17.65 -17.80 4.90
CA SER A 28 19.06 -18.02 4.54
C SER A 28 19.28 -18.98 3.36
N ALA A 29 18.24 -19.66 2.87
CA ALA A 29 18.34 -20.57 1.73
C ALA A 29 18.50 -19.84 0.38
N THR A 30 18.37 -18.51 0.36
CA THR A 30 18.45 -17.69 -0.85
C THR A 30 18.95 -16.28 -0.54
N ASN A 31 19.44 -15.58 -1.55
CA ASN A 31 19.81 -14.16 -1.45
C ASN A 31 18.62 -13.21 -1.74
N MET A 32 17.40 -13.75 -1.92
CA MET A 32 16.21 -12.94 -2.16
C MET A 32 15.80 -12.17 -0.89
N LEU A 33 15.34 -10.93 -1.07
CA LEU A 33 14.74 -10.15 0.01
C LEU A 33 13.43 -10.80 0.46
N CYS A 34 13.26 -10.95 1.77
CA CYS A 34 12.03 -11.44 2.36
C CYS A 34 11.10 -10.27 2.71
N CYS A 35 9.96 -10.18 2.04
CA CYS A 35 8.90 -9.22 2.35
C CYS A 35 7.74 -9.97 3.01
N ALA A 36 7.37 -9.57 4.22
CA ALA A 36 6.20 -10.09 4.91
C ALA A 36 4.97 -9.24 4.57
N GLU A 37 3.88 -9.89 4.21
CA GLU A 37 2.56 -9.27 4.24
C GLU A 37 2.05 -9.32 5.68
N ASP A 38 2.48 -8.36 6.52
CA ASP A 38 2.11 -8.27 7.94
C ASP A 38 0.90 -7.36 8.17
N LEU A 39 -0.18 -7.61 7.43
CA LEU A 39 -1.43 -6.85 7.53
C LEU A 39 -2.50 -7.59 8.36
N GLY A 40 -3.42 -6.82 8.92
CA GLY A 40 -4.59 -7.34 9.64
C GLY A 40 -4.27 -7.75 11.09
N MET A 41 -4.68 -8.96 11.47
CA MET A 41 -4.54 -9.44 12.85
C MET A 41 -3.13 -9.95 13.11
N ILE A 42 -2.25 -9.08 13.62
CA ILE A 42 -0.85 -9.41 13.86
C ILE A 42 -0.59 -9.61 15.38
N PRO A 43 -0.16 -10.81 15.81
CA PRO A 43 0.27 -11.04 17.18
C PRO A 43 1.49 -10.20 17.57
N ASP A 44 1.57 -9.79 18.85
CA ASP A 44 2.64 -8.91 19.35
C ASP A 44 4.05 -9.48 19.18
N CYS A 45 4.19 -10.80 19.01
CA CYS A 45 5.48 -11.44 18.74
C CYS A 45 6.01 -11.25 17.32
N VAL A 46 5.18 -10.85 16.36
CA VAL A 46 5.55 -10.77 14.94
C VAL A 46 6.47 -9.58 14.64
N PRO A 47 6.17 -8.33 15.07
CA PRO A 47 7.05 -7.19 14.81
C PRO A 47 8.49 -7.36 15.32
N PRO A 48 8.76 -7.80 16.56
CA PRO A 48 10.15 -7.99 17.02
C PRO A 48 10.86 -9.11 16.26
N LEU A 49 10.16 -10.20 15.92
CA LEU A 49 10.72 -11.28 15.11
C LEU A 49 11.11 -10.81 13.71
N MET A 50 10.24 -10.07 13.03
CA MET A 50 10.53 -9.55 11.68
C MET A 50 11.75 -8.63 11.71
N LYS A 51 11.85 -7.79 12.74
CA LYS A 51 13.01 -6.92 12.96
C LYS A 51 14.30 -7.73 13.18
N GLU A 52 14.25 -8.78 13.99
CA GLU A 52 15.40 -9.67 14.25
C GLU A 52 15.88 -10.40 12.98
N LEU A 53 14.95 -10.79 12.11
CA LEU A 53 15.23 -11.47 10.86
C LEU A 53 15.46 -10.53 9.67
N ALA A 54 15.47 -9.21 9.91
CA ALA A 54 15.58 -8.18 8.87
C ALA A 54 14.59 -8.34 7.70
N MET A 55 13.38 -8.83 8.00
CA MET A 55 12.31 -8.96 7.02
C MET A 55 11.71 -7.59 6.73
N LEU A 56 11.43 -7.31 5.45
CA LEU A 56 10.72 -6.09 5.06
C LEU A 56 9.26 -6.24 5.47
N SER A 57 8.74 -5.24 6.16
CA SER A 57 7.33 -5.15 6.43
C SER A 57 6.54 -4.53 5.26
N LEU A 58 5.22 -4.73 5.20
CA LEU A 58 4.33 -4.04 4.28
C LEU A 58 3.61 -2.87 4.97
N GLU A 59 3.83 -1.66 4.49
CA GLU A 59 3.17 -0.44 4.97
C GLU A 59 2.15 0.05 3.93
N VAL A 60 0.86 0.00 4.28
CA VAL A 60 -0.24 0.47 3.43
C VAL A 60 -0.86 1.72 4.07
N GLN A 61 -0.86 2.86 3.36
CA GLN A 61 -1.25 4.14 3.96
C GLN A 61 -2.65 4.16 4.57
N ARG A 62 -3.60 3.44 3.98
CA ARG A 62 -4.98 3.38 4.50
C ARG A 62 -5.24 2.25 5.51
N MET A 63 -4.23 1.44 5.82
CA MET A 63 -4.31 0.36 6.80
C MET A 63 -3.15 0.52 7.81
N PRO A 64 -3.17 1.58 8.63
CA PRO A 64 -2.13 1.78 9.63
C PRO A 64 -2.09 0.63 10.62
N LYS A 65 -0.89 0.26 11.04
CA LYS A 65 -0.67 -0.72 12.10
C LYS A 65 -1.04 -0.19 13.48
N ASP A 66 -0.90 1.12 13.67
CA ASP A 66 -1.37 1.79 14.88
C ASP A 66 -2.90 1.94 14.81
N LYS A 67 -3.60 1.12 15.61
CA LYS A 67 -5.07 1.14 15.74
C LYS A 67 -5.66 2.47 16.21
N TYR A 68 -4.83 3.40 16.70
CA TYR A 68 -5.26 4.73 17.12
C TYR A 68 -5.12 5.77 16.01
N ARG A 69 -4.61 5.38 14.83
CA ARG A 69 -4.50 6.23 13.65
C ARG A 69 -5.48 5.75 12.59
N ASP A 70 -6.06 6.71 11.87
CA ASP A 70 -6.89 6.43 10.69
C ASP A 70 -6.04 6.13 9.45
N PHE A 71 -4.84 6.73 9.37
CA PHE A 71 -3.93 6.62 8.24
C PHE A 71 -2.48 6.41 8.70
N GLY A 72 -1.72 5.70 7.88
CA GLY A 72 -0.27 5.65 7.95
C GLY A 72 0.33 6.98 7.47
N ASP A 73 1.50 7.30 8.00
CA ASP A 73 2.28 8.47 7.64
C ASP A 73 3.53 8.01 6.88
N PRO A 74 3.57 8.14 5.54
CA PRO A 74 4.70 7.71 4.72
C PRO A 74 6.03 8.31 5.17
N ALA A 75 6.06 9.53 5.72
CA ALA A 75 7.30 10.14 6.20
C ALA A 75 7.87 9.45 7.46
N SER A 76 7.02 8.72 8.20
CA SER A 76 7.37 8.02 9.43
C SER A 76 7.67 6.53 9.25
N TYR A 77 7.52 5.99 8.04
CA TYR A 77 7.73 4.56 7.80
C TYR A 77 9.17 4.10 8.08
N PRO A 78 9.38 2.87 8.58
CA PRO A 78 10.72 2.35 8.81
C PRO A 78 11.42 2.06 7.48
N PHE A 79 12.76 2.15 7.44
CA PHE A 79 13.52 1.82 6.23
C PHE A 79 13.30 0.38 5.75
N LEU A 80 13.25 -0.61 6.65
CA LEU A 80 13.01 -2.02 6.32
C LEU A 80 11.52 -2.30 6.04
N CYS A 81 10.95 -1.63 5.04
CA CYS A 81 9.61 -1.91 4.56
C CYS A 81 9.44 -1.72 3.05
N VAL A 82 8.33 -2.26 2.57
CA VAL A 82 7.70 -1.96 1.30
C VAL A 82 6.55 -1.01 1.59
N CYS A 83 6.58 0.23 1.07
CA CYS A 83 5.42 1.11 1.13
C CYS A 83 4.57 0.99 -0.14
N THR A 84 3.25 1.00 0.03
CA THR A 84 2.27 0.96 -1.07
C THR A 84 1.00 1.75 -0.75
N THR A 85 0.30 2.21 -1.79
CA THR A 85 -1.05 2.79 -1.71
C THR A 85 -2.13 1.72 -1.49
N GLY A 86 -1.85 0.47 -1.87
CA GLY A 86 -2.78 -0.65 -1.76
C GLY A 86 -2.23 -1.95 -2.34
N SER A 87 -3.06 -2.99 -2.30
CA SER A 87 -2.78 -4.29 -2.94
C SER A 87 -3.93 -4.69 -3.86
N HIS A 88 -3.76 -5.84 -4.53
CA HIS A 88 -4.78 -6.43 -5.38
C HIS A 88 -6.09 -6.79 -4.62
N ASP A 89 -6.03 -6.97 -3.31
CA ASP A 89 -7.18 -7.26 -2.45
C ASP A 89 -7.90 -6.00 -1.96
N THR A 90 -7.40 -4.83 -2.31
CA THR A 90 -7.89 -3.54 -1.88
C THR A 90 -8.43 -2.75 -3.08
N SER A 91 -9.33 -1.79 -2.88
CA SER A 91 -9.70 -0.81 -3.93
C SER A 91 -8.49 -0.01 -4.40
N THR A 92 -8.48 0.48 -5.64
CA THR A 92 -7.45 1.42 -6.13
C THR A 92 -7.53 2.74 -5.35
N LEU A 93 -6.53 3.61 -5.45
CA LEU A 93 -6.54 4.93 -4.80
C LEU A 93 -7.80 5.73 -5.15
N ARG A 94 -8.17 5.75 -6.43
CA ARG A 94 -9.38 6.42 -6.91
C ARG A 94 -10.65 5.74 -6.40
N GLY A 95 -10.71 4.41 -6.45
CA GLY A 95 -11.86 3.66 -5.94
C GLY A 95 -12.06 3.88 -4.43
N TRP A 96 -10.97 3.84 -3.66
CA TRP A 96 -10.97 4.09 -2.21
C TRP A 96 -11.45 5.52 -1.87
N TRP A 97 -11.01 6.51 -2.66
CA TRP A 97 -11.43 7.91 -2.46
C TRP A 97 -12.95 8.07 -2.44
N GLU A 98 -13.67 7.26 -3.23
CA GLU A 98 -15.12 7.33 -3.42
C GLU A 98 -15.91 6.41 -2.46
N GLU A 99 -15.25 5.57 -1.65
CA GLU A 99 -15.91 4.60 -0.77
C GLU A 99 -16.60 5.25 0.43
N ASP A 100 -15.95 6.20 1.11
CA ASP A 100 -16.50 6.86 2.31
C ASP A 100 -16.12 8.35 2.35
N ARG A 101 -17.14 9.20 2.28
CA ARG A 101 -16.96 10.66 2.26
C ARG A 101 -16.33 11.23 3.52
N ASN A 102 -16.63 10.65 4.69
CA ASN A 102 -16.08 11.12 5.96
C ASN A 102 -14.60 10.74 6.09
N ILE A 103 -14.23 9.52 5.70
CA ILE A 103 -12.83 9.06 5.74
C ILE A 103 -11.99 9.91 4.79
N THR A 104 -12.46 10.09 3.55
CA THR A 104 -11.70 10.84 2.56
C THR A 104 -11.58 12.32 2.91
N ASN A 105 -12.61 12.96 3.47
CA ASN A 105 -12.49 14.31 4.01
C ASN A 105 -11.45 14.41 5.13
N ARG A 106 -11.37 13.41 6.01
CA ARG A 106 -10.31 13.37 7.04
C ARG A 106 -8.93 13.23 6.39
N PHE A 107 -8.75 12.31 5.44
CA PHE A 107 -7.47 12.14 4.74
C PHE A 107 -7.01 13.43 4.04
N PHE A 108 -7.90 14.09 3.32
CA PHE A 108 -7.62 15.33 2.63
C PHE A 108 -7.14 16.43 3.58
N ASN A 109 -7.78 16.55 4.74
CA ASN A 109 -7.48 17.60 5.70
C ASN A 109 -6.29 17.29 6.60
N THR A 110 -6.10 16.02 6.98
CA THR A 110 -5.06 15.63 7.96
C THR A 110 -3.79 15.12 7.30
N VAL A 111 -3.90 14.33 6.24
CA VAL A 111 -2.75 13.72 5.56
C VAL A 111 -2.23 14.64 4.45
N LEU A 112 -3.13 15.14 3.60
CA LEU A 112 -2.74 16.07 2.52
C LEU A 112 -2.63 17.53 2.98
N GLY A 113 -3.12 17.84 4.19
CA GLY A 113 -3.06 19.19 4.78
C GLY A 113 -3.86 20.23 3.99
N MET A 114 -4.82 19.80 3.17
CA MET A 114 -5.60 20.70 2.33
C MET A 114 -6.78 21.27 3.12
N PRO A 115 -7.15 22.55 2.90
CA PRO A 115 -8.30 23.14 3.57
C PRO A 115 -9.61 22.79 2.85
N GLY A 116 -10.70 22.78 3.60
CA GLY A 116 -12.06 22.70 3.06
C GLY A 116 -12.60 21.28 2.92
N GLU A 117 -13.48 21.10 1.95
CA GLU A 117 -14.05 19.79 1.63
C GLU A 117 -13.25 19.14 0.50
N ALA A 118 -12.94 17.87 0.66
CA ALA A 118 -12.27 17.06 -0.32
C ALA A 118 -13.13 16.95 -1.60
N PRO A 119 -12.53 17.10 -2.80
CA PRO A 119 -13.25 16.91 -4.05
C PRO A 119 -13.98 15.56 -4.11
N VAL A 120 -15.12 15.54 -4.81
CA VAL A 120 -15.95 14.33 -4.96
C VAL A 120 -15.14 13.19 -5.58
N TYR A 121 -14.40 13.50 -6.64
CA TYR A 121 -13.54 12.55 -7.35
C TYR A 121 -12.08 12.69 -6.93
N CYS A 122 -11.33 11.60 -7.05
CA CYS A 122 -9.89 11.62 -6.83
C CYS A 122 -9.21 12.26 -8.04
N GLU A 123 -9.04 13.59 -7.97
CA GLU A 123 -8.46 14.36 -9.06
C GLU A 123 -6.99 13.98 -9.32
N PRO A 124 -6.48 14.16 -10.56
CA PRO A 124 -5.12 13.76 -10.90
C PRO A 124 -4.04 14.38 -10.01
N TRP A 125 -4.25 15.62 -9.56
CA TRP A 125 -3.33 16.32 -8.65
C TRP A 125 -3.32 15.72 -7.23
N ILE A 126 -4.45 15.18 -6.77
CA ILE A 126 -4.55 14.46 -5.48
C ILE A 126 -3.73 13.17 -5.57
N CYS A 127 -3.96 12.41 -6.65
CA CYS A 127 -3.20 11.20 -6.94
C CYS A 127 -1.70 11.48 -7.01
N MET A 128 -1.32 12.54 -7.72
CA MET A 128 0.07 12.98 -7.84
C MET A 128 0.70 13.30 -6.48
N GLN A 129 -0.05 13.96 -5.59
CA GLN A 129 0.44 14.27 -4.24
C GLN A 129 0.65 13.00 -3.42
N VAL A 130 -0.33 12.08 -3.41
CA VAL A 130 -0.21 10.80 -2.69
C VAL A 130 0.98 9.98 -3.20
N ILE A 131 1.17 9.87 -4.52
CA ILE A 131 2.32 9.15 -5.09
C ILE A 131 3.63 9.81 -4.73
N ARG A 132 3.70 11.15 -4.77
CA ARG A 132 4.89 11.90 -4.36
C ARG A 132 5.26 11.62 -2.90
N ASP A 133 4.28 11.56 -2.01
CA ASP A 133 4.53 11.27 -0.59
C ASP A 133 5.03 9.83 -0.37
N HIS A 134 4.51 8.87 -1.13
CA HIS A 134 5.03 7.49 -1.12
C HIS A 134 6.44 7.40 -1.72
N LEU A 135 6.74 8.15 -2.78
CA LEU A 135 8.08 8.13 -3.37
C LEU A 135 9.13 8.77 -2.44
N ARG A 136 8.76 9.83 -1.72
CA ARG A 136 9.63 10.49 -0.74
C ARG A 136 9.78 9.75 0.59
N CYS A 137 8.95 8.72 0.82
CA CYS A 137 9.02 7.84 1.98
C CYS A 137 10.43 7.23 2.13
N PRO A 138 10.95 7.06 3.36
CA PRO A 138 12.23 6.39 3.61
C PRO A 138 12.21 4.87 3.40
N ALA A 139 11.08 4.26 3.05
CA ALA A 139 10.97 2.82 2.79
C ALA A 139 12.01 2.33 1.78
N MET A 140 12.60 1.15 2.02
CA MET A 140 13.54 0.52 1.09
C MET A 140 12.91 0.34 -0.29
N LEU A 141 11.65 -0.08 -0.35
CA LEU A 141 10.91 -0.27 -1.59
C LEU A 141 9.62 0.54 -1.58
N CYS A 142 9.37 1.27 -2.68
CA CYS A 142 8.08 1.88 -2.96
C CYS A 142 7.45 1.13 -4.14
N ILE A 143 6.42 0.33 -3.88
CA ILE A 143 5.75 -0.50 -4.89
C ILE A 143 4.29 -0.10 -4.92
N LEU A 144 3.87 0.58 -5.99
CA LEU A 144 2.49 1.04 -6.14
C LEU A 144 1.77 0.19 -7.20
N PRO A 145 0.47 -0.10 -7.04
CA PRO A 145 -0.34 -0.70 -8.09
C PRO A 145 -0.30 0.12 -9.37
N TRP A 146 -0.30 -0.56 -10.51
CA TRP A 146 -0.32 0.08 -11.83
C TRP A 146 -1.46 1.10 -11.99
N GLN A 147 -2.64 0.76 -11.45
CA GLN A 147 -3.82 1.62 -11.50
C GLN A 147 -3.57 2.97 -10.82
N ASP A 148 -2.79 2.97 -9.74
CA ASP A 148 -2.48 4.17 -8.98
C ASP A 148 -1.41 4.99 -9.71
N TRP A 149 -0.41 4.37 -10.35
CA TRP A 149 0.50 5.08 -11.26
C TRP A 149 -0.23 5.83 -12.37
N MET A 150 -1.23 5.19 -12.99
CA MET A 150 -2.02 5.79 -14.07
C MET A 150 -2.97 6.89 -13.59
N SER A 151 -3.36 6.87 -12.32
CA SER A 151 -4.37 7.77 -11.77
C SER A 151 -3.99 9.26 -11.83
N VAL A 152 -2.70 9.57 -11.93
CA VAL A 152 -2.17 10.94 -12.07
C VAL A 152 -2.40 11.55 -13.45
N SER A 153 -2.80 10.76 -14.44
CA SER A 153 -3.12 11.25 -15.77
C SER A 153 -4.63 11.25 -15.99
N GLY A 154 -5.22 12.45 -16.08
CA GLY A 154 -6.64 12.61 -16.42
C GLY A 154 -7.01 12.01 -17.78
N LYS A 155 -6.07 12.00 -18.73
CA LYS A 155 -6.24 11.47 -20.09
C LYS A 155 -6.16 9.95 -20.14
N LEU A 156 -5.23 9.36 -19.40
CA LEU A 156 -4.88 7.95 -19.56
C LEU A 156 -5.56 7.02 -18.56
N ARG A 157 -6.08 7.53 -17.44
CA ARG A 157 -6.84 6.71 -16.48
C ARG A 157 -8.20 6.27 -17.06
N ARG A 158 -8.80 5.21 -16.50
CA ARG A 158 -10.16 4.79 -16.91
C ARG A 158 -11.19 5.84 -16.51
N GLU A 159 -12.30 5.90 -17.24
CA GLU A 159 -13.42 6.79 -16.89
C GLU A 159 -13.99 6.42 -15.52
N ASN A 160 -14.41 5.16 -15.35
CA ASN A 160 -14.93 4.62 -14.09
C ASN A 160 -13.81 4.02 -13.21
N PRO A 161 -13.55 4.57 -12.01
CA PRO A 161 -12.59 4.01 -11.05
C PRO A 161 -12.89 2.57 -10.62
N HIS A 162 -14.17 2.18 -10.57
CA HIS A 162 -14.54 0.83 -10.12
C HIS A 162 -14.10 -0.26 -11.10
N ASP A 163 -13.88 0.06 -12.38
CA ASP A 163 -13.36 -0.86 -13.39
C ASP A 163 -11.86 -1.14 -13.22
N GLU A 164 -11.19 -0.38 -12.35
CA GLU A 164 -9.75 -0.53 -12.08
C GLU A 164 -9.47 -1.58 -11.00
N ARG A 165 -10.48 -1.93 -10.18
CA ARG A 165 -10.34 -2.87 -9.07
C ARG A 165 -10.24 -4.31 -9.59
N ILE A 166 -9.18 -5.02 -9.19
CA ILE A 166 -8.93 -6.39 -9.65
C ILE A 166 -9.64 -7.46 -8.82
N ASN A 167 -9.83 -7.24 -7.51
CA ASN A 167 -10.49 -8.19 -6.63
C ASN A 167 -11.28 -7.51 -5.50
N VAL A 168 -12.33 -8.19 -5.05
CA VAL A 168 -13.04 -7.90 -3.80
C VAL A 168 -13.00 -9.19 -2.97
N PRO A 169 -12.14 -9.30 -1.94
CA PRO A 169 -11.94 -10.55 -1.20
C PRO A 169 -13.22 -11.13 -0.60
N ALA A 170 -14.20 -10.27 -0.27
CA ALA A 170 -15.48 -10.68 0.28
C ALA A 170 -16.43 -11.37 -0.73
N ILE A 171 -16.14 -11.32 -2.03
CA ILE A 171 -17.01 -11.86 -3.08
C ILE A 171 -16.37 -13.14 -3.66
N VAL A 172 -17.12 -14.24 -3.58
CA VAL A 172 -16.73 -15.56 -4.10
C VAL A 172 -17.71 -15.95 -5.22
N PRO A 173 -17.24 -16.43 -6.40
CA PRO A 173 -15.85 -16.69 -6.76
C PRO A 173 -15.05 -15.41 -7.06
N HIS A 174 -13.77 -15.40 -6.70
CA HIS A 174 -12.87 -14.28 -7.00
C HIS A 174 -12.74 -14.05 -8.51
N TYR A 175 -12.69 -12.78 -8.91
CA TYR A 175 -12.85 -12.36 -10.31
C TYR A 175 -11.63 -11.57 -10.82
N TRP A 176 -10.54 -12.29 -11.12
CA TRP A 176 -9.22 -11.74 -11.51
C TRP A 176 -9.12 -11.28 -12.98
N ARG A 177 -10.04 -10.43 -13.43
CA ARG A 177 -10.18 -10.06 -14.85
C ARG A 177 -9.66 -8.69 -15.24
N TYR A 178 -9.17 -7.89 -14.29
CA TYR A 178 -8.55 -6.62 -14.64
C TYR A 178 -7.41 -6.83 -15.65
N ARG A 179 -7.37 -5.94 -16.64
CA ARG A 179 -6.30 -5.81 -17.65
C ARG A 179 -6.06 -4.32 -17.86
N MET A 180 -4.80 -3.99 -18.19
CA MET A 180 -4.47 -2.67 -18.72
C MET A 180 -5.40 -2.38 -19.91
N HIS A 181 -5.99 -1.20 -19.94
CA HIS A 181 -6.85 -0.76 -21.06
C HIS A 181 -6.07 -0.20 -22.23
N MET A 182 -4.74 -0.25 -22.15
CA MET A 182 -3.81 0.14 -23.20
C MET A 182 -2.71 -0.90 -23.33
N THR A 183 -2.16 -0.99 -24.53
CA THR A 183 -1.01 -1.84 -24.86
C THR A 183 0.29 -1.25 -24.32
N LEU A 184 1.35 -2.06 -24.29
CA LEU A 184 2.69 -1.58 -23.90
C LEU A 184 3.24 -0.61 -24.94
N GLU A 185 2.94 -0.81 -26.22
CA GLU A 185 3.35 0.04 -27.33
C GLU A 185 2.73 1.44 -27.22
N GLU A 186 1.42 1.51 -26.91
CA GLU A 186 0.74 2.78 -26.65
C GLU A 186 1.34 3.47 -25.42
N LEU A 187 1.60 2.73 -24.34
CA LEU A 187 2.20 3.28 -23.13
C LEU A 187 3.59 3.85 -23.40
N LEU A 188 4.45 3.13 -24.13
CA LEU A 188 5.76 3.63 -24.56
C LEU A 188 5.65 4.88 -25.43
N GLY A 189 4.54 5.04 -26.16
CA GLY A 189 4.22 6.22 -26.96
C GLY A 189 3.80 7.47 -26.17
N GLU A 190 3.31 7.32 -24.92
CA GLU A 190 2.84 8.44 -24.08
C GLU A 190 4.02 9.17 -23.40
N ARG A 191 4.79 9.90 -24.21
CA ARG A 191 6.05 10.56 -23.79
C ARG A 191 5.91 11.52 -22.62
N ASP A 192 4.86 12.34 -22.62
CA ASP A 192 4.67 13.35 -21.57
C ASP A 192 4.44 12.68 -20.21
N PHE A 193 3.53 11.72 -20.16
CA PHE A 193 3.27 10.91 -18.96
C PHE A 193 4.52 10.18 -18.47
N ASN A 194 5.25 9.53 -19.38
CA ASN A 194 6.47 8.79 -19.03
C ASN A 194 7.57 9.72 -18.50
N ASN A 195 7.73 10.91 -19.08
CA ASN A 195 8.69 11.90 -18.63
C ASN A 195 8.31 12.49 -17.26
N ASP A 196 7.03 12.79 -17.04
CA ASP A 196 6.53 13.31 -15.78
C ASP A 196 6.76 12.30 -14.64
N LEU A 197 6.41 11.03 -14.86
CA LEU A 197 6.67 9.97 -13.87
C LEU A 197 8.16 9.75 -13.63
N LYS A 198 8.98 9.75 -14.70
CA LYS A 198 10.43 9.62 -14.57
C LYS A 198 11.01 10.74 -13.72
N ASN A 199 10.61 11.99 -13.98
CA ASN A 199 11.08 13.15 -13.21
C ASN A 199 10.62 13.05 -11.76
N LEU A 200 9.36 12.65 -11.52
CA LEU A 200 8.83 12.46 -10.17
C LEU A 200 9.63 11.42 -9.36
N ILE A 201 10.02 10.32 -9.99
CA ILE A 201 10.84 9.27 -9.37
C ILE A 201 12.25 9.80 -9.08
N LEU A 202 12.91 10.43 -10.07
CA LEU A 202 14.26 10.98 -9.91
C LEU A 202 14.31 12.05 -8.81
N ASP A 203 13.33 12.96 -8.75
CA ASP A 203 13.24 14.01 -7.75
C ASP A 203 13.03 13.47 -6.32
N SER A 204 12.57 12.23 -6.18
CA SER A 204 12.43 11.55 -4.89
C SER A 204 13.72 10.86 -4.42
N GLY A 205 14.74 10.76 -5.28
CA GLY A 205 15.98 10.05 -4.99
C GLY A 205 15.89 8.53 -5.14
N ARG A 206 14.89 8.04 -5.87
CA ARG A 206 14.69 6.62 -6.20
C ARG A 206 15.13 6.28 -7.62
#